data_AF-A0A4R6CQG2-F1
#
_entry.id   AF-A0A4R6CQG2-F1
#
_cell.length_a   1.000
_cell.length_b   1.000
_cell.length_c   1.000
_cell.angle_alpha   90.00
_cell.angle_beta   90.00
_cell.angle_gamma   90.00
#
_symmetry.space_group_name_H-M   'P 1'
#
loop_
_entity.id
_entity.type
_entity.pdbx_description
1 polymer ?
#
loop_
_entity_poly.entity_id
_entity_poly.type
_entity_poly.pdbx_seq_one_letter_code
_entity_poly.pdbx_strand_id
1 'polypeptide(L)'
;MQLGRDAYTGKPINIDEVSQYYDIDHILPQSFIKDDSLNNRVLVAKPINNGKSDGVPLKLFGDNLATGLGITVKQMWNNWADKGLINKAKQNNLFLDPENINKHQASGFIRKQLVETSQIIKLATTILQAEYPKTKIIVVKASSNHYLRNEFDLYKSREVNDYHHAIDAYLTTICGNLLYQAYPKLRPFFVYGQFKKFSSDPKKRK
;
A
#
# COMPACT_ATOMS: atom_id res chain seq x y z
N MET A 1 11.49 -11.26 -10.30
CA MET A 1 11.14 -9.84 -10.13
C MET A 1 12.21 -8.88 -10.67
N GLN A 2 13.49 -9.00 -10.31
CA GLN A 2 14.53 -8.00 -10.67
C GLN A 2 15.66 -8.51 -11.60
N LEU A 3 15.60 -9.75 -12.09
CA LEU A 3 16.63 -10.36 -12.94
C LEU A 3 18.07 -10.23 -12.39
N GLY A 4 18.23 -10.36 -11.07
CA GLY A 4 19.54 -10.24 -10.42
C GLY A 4 20.17 -8.86 -10.56
N ARG A 5 19.38 -7.79 -10.68
CA ARG A 5 19.86 -6.42 -10.77
C ARG A 5 19.24 -5.52 -9.72
N ASP A 6 20.04 -4.58 -9.24
CA ASP A 6 19.62 -3.54 -8.31
C ASP A 6 18.52 -2.68 -8.94
N ALA A 7 17.47 -2.39 -8.19
CA ALA A 7 16.30 -1.70 -8.72
C ALA A 7 16.54 -0.25 -9.11
N TYR A 8 17.52 0.43 -8.53
CA TYR A 8 17.74 1.87 -8.71
C TYR A 8 18.99 2.17 -9.54
N THR A 9 19.92 1.24 -9.66
CA THR A 9 21.18 1.43 -10.39
C THR A 9 21.35 0.47 -11.57
N GLY A 10 20.58 -0.62 -11.60
CA GLY A 10 20.73 -1.69 -12.57
C GLY A 10 22.00 -2.53 -12.39
N LYS A 11 22.83 -2.27 -11.38
CA LYS A 11 24.05 -3.04 -11.10
C LYS A 11 23.70 -4.52 -10.85
N PRO A 12 24.43 -5.48 -11.44
CA PRO A 12 24.26 -6.89 -11.10
C PRO A 12 24.40 -7.12 -9.59
N ILE A 13 23.52 -7.96 -9.04
CA ILE A 13 23.51 -8.36 -7.65
C ILE A 13 24.24 -9.69 -7.54
N ASN A 14 25.28 -9.73 -6.72
CA ASN A 14 25.89 -10.98 -6.30
C ASN A 14 25.00 -11.61 -5.20
N ILE A 15 24.51 -12.82 -5.44
CA ILE A 15 23.57 -13.50 -4.53
C ILE A 15 24.22 -13.81 -3.16
N ASP A 16 25.51 -14.11 -3.16
CA ASP A 16 26.27 -14.46 -1.96
C ASP A 16 26.50 -13.26 -1.03
N GLU A 17 26.31 -12.05 -1.56
CA GLU A 17 26.52 -10.77 -0.88
C GLU A 17 25.22 -10.09 -0.42
N VAL A 18 24.06 -10.67 -0.75
CA VAL A 18 22.74 -10.06 -0.52
C VAL A 18 22.53 -9.72 0.96
N SER A 19 22.82 -10.65 1.87
CA SER A 19 22.62 -10.46 3.31
C SER A 19 23.48 -9.34 3.91
N GLN A 20 24.65 -9.09 3.30
CA GLN A 20 25.63 -8.15 3.82
C GLN A 20 25.45 -6.73 3.24
N TYR A 21 25.22 -6.62 1.93
CA TYR A 21 25.34 -5.34 1.21
C TYR A 21 24.04 -4.80 0.61
N TYR A 22 22.93 -5.55 0.73
CA TYR A 22 21.64 -5.14 0.18
C TYR A 22 20.57 -5.07 1.27
N ASP A 23 19.61 -4.18 1.06
CA ASP A 23 18.42 -4.01 1.88
C ASP A 23 17.16 -4.07 1.02
N ILE A 24 16.04 -4.35 1.68
CA ILE A 24 14.73 -4.23 1.07
C ILE A 24 14.21 -2.82 1.33
N ASP A 25 14.20 -1.99 0.29
CA ASP A 25 13.63 -0.64 0.34
C ASP A 25 12.13 -0.65 0.02
N HIS A 26 11.40 0.31 0.61
CA HIS A 26 10.03 0.61 0.25
C HIS A 26 10.00 1.68 -0.85
N ILE A 27 9.53 1.33 -2.06
CA ILE A 27 9.46 2.23 -3.24
C ILE A 27 8.83 3.57 -2.85
N LEU A 28 7.64 3.51 -2.25
CA LEU A 28 6.98 4.65 -1.62
C LEU A 28 7.26 4.59 -0.11
N PRO A 29 7.68 5.71 0.50
CA PRO A 29 7.99 5.76 1.93
C PRO A 29 6.83 5.27 2.81
N GLN A 30 7.16 4.59 3.91
CA GLN A 30 6.15 4.12 4.87
C GLN A 30 5.41 5.25 5.59
N SER A 31 6.03 6.43 5.69
CA SER A 31 5.39 7.66 6.16
C SER A 31 4.25 8.09 5.23
N PHE A 32 4.34 7.78 3.94
CA PHE A 32 3.32 8.08 2.95
C PHE A 32 2.27 6.96 2.80
N ILE A 33 2.72 5.70 2.75
CA ILE A 33 1.83 4.55 2.64
C ILE A 33 2.39 3.32 3.37
N LYS A 34 1.59 2.76 4.28
CA LYS A 34 1.87 1.47 4.93
C LYS A 34 1.53 0.32 3.97
N ASP A 35 2.45 0.02 3.06
CA ASP A 35 2.35 -1.09 2.10
C ASP A 35 3.63 -1.94 2.15
N ASP A 36 3.55 -3.07 2.86
CA ASP A 36 4.64 -4.07 2.96
C ASP A 36 4.56 -5.17 1.88
N SER A 37 3.65 -5.01 0.92
CA SER A 37 3.54 -5.97 -0.18
C SER A 37 4.76 -5.90 -1.11
N LEU A 38 4.96 -6.96 -1.89
CA LEU A 38 6.00 -7.00 -2.93
C LEU A 38 5.85 -5.87 -3.98
N ASN A 39 4.67 -5.24 -4.05
CA ASN A 39 4.40 -4.13 -4.97
C ASN A 39 5.06 -2.83 -4.54
N ASN A 40 5.39 -2.69 -3.27
CA ASN A 40 6.05 -1.51 -2.74
C ASN A 40 7.45 -1.82 -2.21
N ARG A 41 8.01 -3.01 -2.49
CA ARG A 41 9.32 -3.42 -1.98
C ARG A 41 10.29 -3.81 -3.08
N VAL A 42 11.54 -3.39 -3.00
CA VAL A 42 12.60 -3.73 -3.96
C VAL A 42 13.91 -4.03 -3.23
N LEU A 43 14.75 -4.87 -3.83
CA LEU A 43 16.10 -5.16 -3.33
C LEU A 43 17.08 -4.16 -3.95
N VAL A 44 17.80 -3.43 -3.09
CA VAL A 44 18.73 -2.38 -3.48
C VAL A 44 19.96 -2.38 -2.57
N ALA A 45 21.08 -1.85 -3.05
CA ALA A 45 22.30 -1.74 -2.26
C ALA A 45 22.08 -0.78 -1.08
N LYS A 46 22.61 -1.13 0.11
CA LYS A 46 22.44 -0.34 1.35
C LYS A 46 22.77 1.16 1.20
N PRO A 47 23.87 1.57 0.54
CA PRO A 47 24.19 2.99 0.39
C PRO A 47 23.14 3.74 -0.46
N ILE A 48 22.57 3.07 -1.45
CA ILE A 48 21.55 3.66 -2.34
C ILE A 48 20.23 3.82 -1.57
N ASN A 49 19.86 2.82 -0.77
CA ASN A 49 18.69 2.89 0.11
C ASN A 49 18.79 4.09 1.08
N ASN A 50 19.91 4.20 1.78
CA ASN A 50 20.16 5.29 2.73
C ASN A 50 20.11 6.67 2.07
N GLY A 51 20.61 6.78 0.83
CA GLY A 51 20.58 8.05 0.07
C GLY A 51 19.19 8.43 -0.45
N LYS A 52 18.28 7.47 -0.64
CA LYS A 52 16.90 7.74 -1.11
C LYS A 52 16.06 8.45 -0.04
N SER A 53 16.16 8.02 1.22
CA SER A 53 15.32 8.51 2.33
C SER A 53 13.83 8.51 1.92
N ASP A 54 13.11 9.64 2.11
CA ASP A 54 11.71 9.82 1.73
C ASP A 54 11.50 10.21 0.24
N GLY A 55 12.56 10.23 -0.59
CA GLY A 55 12.47 10.58 -2.00
C GLY A 55 11.83 9.49 -2.86
N VAL A 56 11.18 9.88 -3.96
CA VAL A 56 10.59 8.93 -4.92
C VAL A 56 11.61 8.42 -5.94
N PRO A 57 11.61 7.12 -6.29
CA PRO A 57 12.62 6.56 -7.19
C PRO A 57 12.67 7.18 -8.59
N LEU A 58 11.53 7.54 -9.18
CA LEU A 58 11.50 8.10 -10.53
C LEU A 58 12.37 9.36 -10.65
N LYS A 59 12.25 10.29 -9.69
CA LYS A 59 12.98 11.56 -9.70
C LYS A 59 14.47 11.38 -9.41
N LEU A 60 14.81 10.44 -8.53
CA LEU A 60 16.19 10.23 -8.09
C LEU A 60 17.01 9.36 -9.05
N PHE A 61 16.36 8.38 -9.68
CA PHE A 61 17.05 7.33 -10.40
C PHE A 61 16.55 7.09 -11.82
N GLY A 62 15.33 7.52 -12.16
CA GLY A 62 14.65 7.13 -13.39
C GLY A 62 15.42 7.46 -14.67
N ASP A 63 16.06 8.63 -14.70
CA ASP A 63 16.81 9.12 -15.86
C ASP A 63 18.29 8.66 -15.86
N ASN A 64 18.77 8.04 -14.78
CA ASN A 64 20.12 7.51 -14.71
C ASN A 64 20.27 6.29 -15.64
N LEU A 65 21.49 6.10 -16.17
CA LEU A 65 21.80 4.90 -16.94
C LEU A 65 21.89 3.67 -16.04
N ALA A 66 21.20 2.61 -16.43
CA ALA A 66 21.28 1.31 -15.77
C ALA A 66 22.62 0.63 -16.12
N THR A 67 23.36 0.25 -15.08
CA THR A 67 24.74 -0.25 -15.20
C THR A 67 24.84 -1.45 -16.15
N GLY A 68 25.61 -1.28 -17.23
CA GLY A 68 25.88 -2.34 -18.20
C GLY A 68 24.68 -2.74 -19.08
N LEU A 69 23.65 -1.90 -19.20
CA LEU A 69 22.49 -2.16 -20.07
C LEU A 69 22.32 -1.15 -21.22
N GLY A 70 22.97 0.02 -21.17
CA GLY A 70 22.84 1.04 -22.21
C GLY A 70 21.44 1.68 -22.31
N ILE A 71 20.60 1.49 -21.29
CA ILE A 71 19.24 2.03 -21.17
C ILE A 71 19.11 2.76 -19.84
N THR A 72 18.09 3.61 -19.70
CA THR A 72 17.80 4.24 -18.42
C THR A 72 17.16 3.25 -17.44
N VAL A 73 17.24 3.57 -16.14
CA VAL A 73 16.57 2.80 -15.08
C VAL A 73 15.05 2.76 -15.30
N LYS A 74 14.46 3.87 -15.76
CA LYS A 74 13.04 3.92 -16.15
C LYS A 74 12.71 2.94 -17.28
N GLN A 75 13.54 2.86 -18.32
CA GLN A 75 13.38 1.88 -19.39
C GLN A 75 13.55 0.45 -18.88
N MET A 76 14.48 0.21 -17.95
CA MET A 76 14.63 -1.09 -17.29
C MET A 76 13.37 -1.50 -16.54
N TRP A 77 12.73 -0.60 -15.78
CA TRP A 77 11.47 -0.90 -15.10
C TRP A 77 10.32 -1.21 -16.06
N ASN A 78 10.23 -0.48 -17.18
CA ASN A 78 9.26 -0.81 -18.24
C ASN A 78 9.51 -2.20 -18.80
N ASN A 79 10.76 -2.54 -19.12
CA ASN A 79 11.12 -3.88 -19.58
C ASN A 79 10.74 -4.98 -18.57
N TRP A 80 10.85 -4.70 -17.25
CA TRP A 80 10.39 -5.62 -16.23
C TRP A 80 8.87 -5.79 -16.23
N ALA A 81 8.12 -4.71 -16.41
CA ALA A 81 6.66 -4.75 -16.49
C ALA A 81 6.18 -5.49 -17.74
N ASP A 82 6.79 -5.20 -18.90
CA ASP A 82 6.47 -5.82 -20.19
C ASP A 82 6.72 -7.34 -20.18
N LYS A 83 7.76 -7.78 -19.44
CA LYS A 83 8.06 -9.20 -19.21
C LYS A 83 7.24 -9.84 -18.08
N GLY A 84 6.31 -9.11 -17.47
CA GLY A 84 5.48 -9.60 -16.37
C GLY A 84 6.24 -9.86 -15.05
N LEU A 85 7.47 -9.36 -14.92
CA LEU A 85 8.31 -9.55 -13.73
C LEU A 85 7.88 -8.67 -12.55
N ILE A 86 7.26 -7.55 -12.87
CA ILE A 86 6.56 -6.68 -11.92
C ILE A 86 5.15 -6.43 -12.44
N ASN A 87 4.20 -6.27 -11.54
CA ASN A 87 2.83 -5.93 -11.94
C ASN A 87 2.65 -4.41 -12.10
N LYS A 88 1.51 -4.04 -12.67
CA LYS A 88 1.13 -2.64 -12.90
C LYS A 88 1.11 -1.81 -11.61
N ALA A 89 0.76 -2.40 -10.46
CA ALA A 89 0.76 -1.69 -9.19
C ALA A 89 2.16 -1.27 -8.76
N LYS A 90 3.15 -2.18 -8.90
CA LYS A 90 4.56 -1.89 -8.62
C LYS A 90 5.14 -0.88 -9.59
N GLN A 91 4.85 -1.03 -10.89
CA GLN A 91 5.26 -0.05 -11.90
C GLN A 91 4.70 1.34 -11.58
N ASN A 92 3.41 1.45 -11.26
CA ASN A 92 2.82 2.73 -10.88
C ASN A 92 3.48 3.36 -9.63
N ASN A 93 3.90 2.55 -8.66
CA ASN A 93 4.64 3.04 -7.49
C ASN A 93 6.03 3.56 -7.89
N LEU A 94 6.77 2.82 -8.73
CA LEU A 94 8.10 3.21 -9.22
C LEU A 94 8.07 4.50 -10.04
N PHE A 95 6.98 4.73 -10.77
CA PHE A 95 6.76 5.89 -11.63
C PHE A 95 5.95 7.01 -10.95
N LEU A 96 5.74 6.93 -9.63
CA LEU A 96 4.99 7.98 -8.94
C LEU A 96 5.82 9.27 -8.92
N ASP A 97 5.21 10.34 -9.44
CA ASP A 97 5.70 11.70 -9.30
C ASP A 97 4.80 12.47 -8.32
N PRO A 98 5.29 12.78 -7.11
CA PRO A 98 4.55 13.54 -6.09
C PRO A 98 4.10 14.93 -6.55
N GLU A 99 4.85 15.56 -7.44
CA GLU A 99 4.56 16.92 -7.92
C GLU A 99 3.39 16.93 -8.92
N ASN A 100 3.09 15.76 -9.51
CA ASN A 100 2.08 15.59 -10.56
C ASN A 100 1.03 14.52 -10.20
N ILE A 101 0.60 14.46 -8.92
CA ILE A 101 -0.47 13.55 -8.49
C ILE A 101 -1.82 14.06 -8.99
N ASN A 102 -2.45 13.31 -9.88
CA ASN A 102 -3.81 13.61 -10.32
C ASN A 102 -4.89 13.11 -9.32
N LYS A 103 -6.13 13.59 -9.50
CA LYS A 103 -7.27 13.23 -8.63
C LYS A 103 -7.52 11.71 -8.52
N HIS A 104 -7.25 10.94 -9.58
CA HIS A 104 -7.45 9.49 -9.56
C HIS A 104 -6.38 8.78 -8.73
N GLN A 105 -5.13 9.21 -8.81
CA GLN A 105 -4.03 8.70 -7.98
C GLN A 105 -4.27 9.03 -6.51
N ALA A 106 -4.60 10.28 -6.18
CA ALA A 106 -4.95 10.70 -4.82
C ALA A 106 -6.10 9.87 -4.23
N SER A 107 -7.19 9.69 -4.99
CA SER A 107 -8.29 8.82 -4.59
C SER A 107 -7.86 7.36 -4.40
N GLY A 108 -6.95 6.87 -5.25
CA GLY A 108 -6.34 5.55 -5.12
C GLY A 108 -5.57 5.37 -3.81
N PHE A 109 -4.81 6.37 -3.37
CA PHE A 109 -4.10 6.34 -2.08
C PHE A 109 -5.06 6.30 -0.90
N ILE A 110 -6.07 7.19 -0.89
CA ILE A 110 -7.12 7.19 0.13
C ILE A 110 -7.81 5.83 0.18
N ARG A 111 -8.12 5.26 -1.00
CA ARG A 111 -8.76 3.96 -1.11
C ARG A 111 -7.90 2.86 -0.50
N LYS A 112 -6.59 2.83 -0.80
CA LYS A 112 -5.67 1.82 -0.23
C LYS A 112 -5.60 1.92 1.30
N GLN A 113 -5.71 3.13 1.87
CA GLN A 113 -5.63 3.34 3.31
C GLN A 113 -6.94 3.08 4.05
N LEU A 114 -8.10 3.34 3.43
CA LEU A 114 -9.40 3.27 4.13
C LEU A 114 -10.27 2.08 3.73
N VAL A 115 -10.09 1.52 2.53
CA VAL A 115 -10.92 0.42 2.05
C VAL A 115 -10.36 -0.93 2.49
N GLU A 116 -11.23 -1.69 3.15
CA GLU A 116 -11.02 -3.10 3.42
C GLU A 116 -11.43 -3.94 2.19
N THR A 117 -10.55 -4.83 1.76
CA THR A 117 -10.70 -5.60 0.51
C THR A 117 -10.98 -7.07 0.72
N SER A 118 -10.83 -7.57 1.95
CA SER A 118 -11.05 -8.96 2.34
C SER A 118 -12.45 -9.46 1.96
N GLN A 119 -12.50 -10.61 1.27
CA GLN A 119 -13.76 -11.22 0.84
C GLN A 119 -14.56 -11.75 2.03
N ILE A 120 -13.88 -12.28 3.05
CA ILE A 120 -14.56 -12.75 4.27
C ILE A 120 -15.22 -11.59 5.02
N ILE A 121 -14.56 -10.42 5.08
CA ILE A 121 -15.15 -9.23 5.70
C ILE A 121 -16.35 -8.75 4.87
N LYS A 122 -16.24 -8.71 3.54
CA LYS A 122 -17.38 -8.36 2.67
C LYS A 122 -18.58 -9.28 2.91
N LEU A 123 -18.35 -10.59 2.96
CA LEU A 123 -19.40 -11.56 3.25
C LEU A 123 -20.03 -11.32 4.62
N ALA A 124 -19.21 -11.12 5.66
CA ALA A 124 -19.69 -10.80 7.01
C ALA A 124 -20.53 -9.51 7.01
N THR A 125 -20.10 -8.46 6.31
CA THR A 125 -20.89 -7.21 6.19
C THR A 125 -22.20 -7.41 5.44
N THR A 126 -22.23 -8.28 4.42
CA THR A 126 -23.47 -8.63 3.72
C THR A 126 -24.46 -9.34 4.64
N ILE A 127 -23.99 -10.31 5.42
CA ILE A 127 -24.82 -11.04 6.40
C ILE A 127 -25.36 -10.08 7.46
N LEU A 128 -24.49 -9.27 8.07
CA LEU A 128 -24.88 -8.28 9.08
C LEU A 128 -25.87 -7.25 8.53
N GLN A 129 -25.73 -6.83 7.26
CA GLN A 129 -26.64 -5.86 6.65
C GLN A 129 -28.02 -6.46 6.40
N ALA A 130 -28.08 -7.75 6.06
CA ALA A 130 -29.34 -8.47 5.87
C ALA A 130 -30.09 -8.63 7.20
N GLU A 131 -29.37 -8.98 8.27
CA GLU A 131 -29.95 -9.13 9.61
C GLU A 131 -30.35 -7.79 10.23
N TYR A 132 -29.57 -6.72 9.98
CA TYR A 132 -29.81 -5.39 10.51
C TYR A 132 -29.95 -4.32 9.40
N PRO A 133 -31.07 -4.30 8.65
CA PRO A 133 -31.21 -3.46 7.45
C PRO A 133 -31.10 -1.95 7.68
N LYS A 134 -31.43 -1.48 8.89
CA LYS A 134 -31.40 -0.05 9.24
C LYS A 134 -30.07 0.38 9.87
N THR A 135 -29.17 -0.57 10.15
CA THR A 135 -27.88 -0.30 10.81
C THR A 135 -26.82 0.05 9.78
N LYS A 136 -26.02 1.06 10.10
CA LYS A 136 -24.84 1.42 9.30
C LYS A 136 -23.67 0.55 9.74
N ILE A 137 -23.10 -0.20 8.81
CA ILE A 137 -21.94 -1.04 9.07
C ILE A 137 -20.69 -0.29 8.64
N ILE A 138 -19.82 -0.02 9.61
CA ILE A 138 -18.52 0.63 9.41
C ILE A 138 -17.44 -0.44 9.44
N VAL A 139 -16.58 -0.45 8.43
CA VAL A 139 -15.46 -1.37 8.30
C VAL A 139 -14.17 -0.59 8.45
N VAL A 140 -13.34 -0.98 9.41
CA VAL A 140 -12.03 -0.37 9.66
C VAL A 140 -10.95 -1.40 9.33
N LYS A 141 -9.88 -0.96 8.67
CA LYS A 141 -8.74 -1.84 8.37
C LYS A 141 -7.97 -2.18 9.64
N ALA A 142 -7.49 -3.41 9.75
CA ALA A 142 -6.68 -3.85 10.89
C ALA A 142 -5.41 -3.00 11.10
N SER A 143 -4.85 -2.42 10.03
CA SER A 143 -3.72 -1.49 10.10
C SER A 143 -4.00 -0.26 10.97
N SER A 144 -5.26 0.19 11.05
CA SER A 144 -5.63 1.32 11.89
C SER A 144 -5.47 1.01 13.38
N ASN A 145 -5.75 -0.24 13.80
CA ASN A 145 -5.54 -0.64 15.19
C ASN A 145 -4.05 -0.68 15.55
N HIS A 146 -3.20 -1.14 14.62
CA HIS A 146 -1.75 -1.07 14.81
C HIS A 146 -1.29 0.39 15.00
N TYR A 147 -1.79 1.32 14.17
CA TYR A 147 -1.45 2.73 14.32
C TYR A 147 -1.86 3.27 15.70
N LEU A 148 -3.13 3.07 16.09
CA LEU A 148 -3.62 3.55 17.38
C LEU A 148 -2.90 2.89 18.56
N ARG A 149 -2.49 1.63 18.44
CA ARG A 149 -1.68 0.97 19.48
C ARG A 149 -0.34 1.65 19.66
N ASN A 150 0.34 1.99 18.58
CA ASN A 150 1.61 2.69 18.64
C ASN A 150 1.44 4.10 19.24
N GLU A 151 0.41 4.84 18.83
CA GLU A 151 0.17 6.19 19.36
C GLU A 151 -0.24 6.23 20.83
N PHE A 152 -0.82 5.14 21.35
CA PHE A 152 -1.24 5.03 22.74
C PHE A 152 -0.35 4.11 23.58
N ASP A 153 0.82 3.70 23.06
CA ASP A 153 1.75 2.77 23.72
C ASP A 153 1.09 1.47 24.22
N LEU A 154 0.10 0.96 23.47
CA LEU A 154 -0.68 -0.24 23.81
C LEU A 154 -0.06 -1.51 23.19
N TYR A 155 0.88 -2.10 23.91
CA TYR A 155 1.54 -3.34 23.50
C TYR A 155 0.56 -4.53 23.39
N LYS A 156 0.86 -5.43 22.45
CA LYS A 156 0.10 -6.66 22.20
C LYS A 156 1.01 -7.86 22.38
N SER A 157 0.80 -8.61 23.46
CA SER A 157 1.43 -9.92 23.66
C SER A 157 0.37 -11.01 23.64
N ARG A 158 0.42 -11.87 22.61
CA ARG A 158 -0.49 -13.02 22.47
C ARG A 158 -0.15 -14.16 23.43
N GLU A 159 1.08 -14.18 23.93
CA GLU A 159 1.57 -15.23 24.84
C GLU A 159 1.12 -14.99 26.28
N VAL A 160 0.83 -13.74 26.63
CA VAL A 160 0.43 -13.37 28.00
C VAL A 160 -1.07 -13.53 28.21
N ASN A 161 -1.91 -13.09 27.26
CA ASN A 161 -3.37 -13.25 27.33
C ASN A 161 -4.10 -12.93 26.00
N ASP A 162 -5.40 -13.23 25.98
CA ASP A 162 -6.31 -13.00 24.85
C ASP A 162 -7.03 -11.63 24.89
N TYR A 163 -6.73 -10.75 25.85
CA TYR A 163 -7.39 -9.44 25.97
C TYR A 163 -7.12 -8.53 24.78
N HIS A 164 -6.09 -8.84 23.99
CA HIS A 164 -5.77 -8.13 22.77
C HIS A 164 -6.95 -8.08 21.78
N HIS A 165 -7.84 -9.08 21.76
CA HIS A 165 -9.05 -9.06 20.95
C HIS A 165 -10.04 -7.98 21.40
N ALA A 166 -10.27 -7.86 22.71
CA ALA A 166 -11.16 -6.85 23.28
C ALA A 166 -10.60 -5.44 23.06
N ILE A 167 -9.30 -5.25 23.25
CA ILE A 167 -8.62 -3.98 22.98
C ILE A 167 -8.69 -3.63 21.49
N ASP A 168 -8.43 -4.59 20.59
CA ASP A 168 -8.54 -4.37 19.13
C ASP A 168 -9.98 -4.00 18.73
N ALA A 169 -11.00 -4.59 19.35
CA ALA A 169 -12.41 -4.24 19.12
C ALA A 169 -12.69 -2.80 19.59
N TYR A 170 -12.23 -2.42 20.78
CA TYR A 170 -12.39 -1.06 21.31
C TYR A 170 -11.72 0.00 20.43
N LEU A 171 -10.47 -0.23 20.01
CA LEU A 171 -9.74 0.66 19.10
C LEU A 171 -10.42 0.77 17.73
N THR A 172 -10.95 -0.34 17.21
CA THR A 172 -11.76 -0.36 15.99
C THR A 172 -12.96 0.57 16.11
N THR A 173 -13.68 0.50 17.24
CA THR A 173 -14.85 1.35 17.49
C THR A 173 -14.47 2.82 17.57
N ILE A 174 -13.38 3.18 18.27
CA ILE A 174 -12.88 4.56 18.34
C ILE A 174 -12.54 5.06 16.94
N CYS A 175 -11.74 4.31 16.19
CA CYS A 175 -11.32 4.67 14.84
C CYS A 175 -12.52 4.86 13.91
N GLY A 176 -13.45 3.90 13.91
CA GLY A 176 -14.65 3.94 13.08
C GLY A 176 -15.53 5.15 13.41
N ASN A 177 -15.74 5.46 14.70
CA ASN A 177 -16.51 6.62 15.13
C ASN A 177 -15.84 7.94 14.73
N LEU A 178 -14.53 8.07 14.96
CA LEU A 178 -13.75 9.25 14.56
C LEU A 178 -13.87 9.47 13.05
N LEU A 179 -13.58 8.44 12.25
CA LEU A 179 -13.66 8.51 10.79
C LEU A 179 -15.07 8.92 10.34
N TYR A 180 -16.10 8.32 10.93
CA TYR A 180 -17.48 8.58 10.57
C TYR A 180 -17.92 10.03 10.87
N GLN A 181 -17.52 10.57 12.02
CA GLN A 181 -17.90 11.91 12.46
C GLN A 181 -17.07 12.99 11.78
N ALA A 182 -15.74 12.87 11.81
CA ALA A 182 -14.81 13.90 11.34
C ALA A 182 -14.70 13.97 9.81
N TYR A 183 -14.90 12.87 9.10
CA TYR A 183 -14.71 12.82 7.64
C TYR A 183 -15.96 12.33 6.87
N PRO A 184 -17.10 13.06 6.87
CA PRO A 184 -18.32 12.65 6.17
C PRO A 184 -18.13 12.36 4.68
N LYS A 185 -17.22 13.10 4.02
CA LYS A 185 -16.90 12.93 2.59
C LYS A 185 -16.18 11.60 2.29
N LEU A 186 -15.55 10.98 3.29
CA LEU A 186 -14.81 9.73 3.16
C LEU A 186 -15.62 8.48 3.53
N ARG A 187 -16.85 8.64 4.06
CA ARG A 187 -17.74 7.52 4.40
C ARG A 187 -17.91 6.49 3.28
N PRO A 188 -17.99 6.84 1.98
CA PRO A 188 -18.01 5.86 0.90
C PRO A 188 -16.85 4.87 0.86
N PHE A 189 -15.72 5.13 1.56
CA PHE A 189 -14.59 4.21 1.60
C PHE A 189 -14.68 3.17 2.73
N PHE A 190 -15.48 3.42 3.77
CA PHE A 190 -15.49 2.56 4.97
C PHE A 190 -16.91 2.25 5.50
N VAL A 191 -17.96 2.86 4.96
CA VAL A 191 -19.36 2.52 5.28
C VAL A 191 -19.91 1.60 4.20
N TYR A 192 -20.30 0.39 4.60
CA TYR A 192 -20.90 -0.59 3.69
C TYR A 192 -22.16 -0.03 3.02
N GLY A 193 -22.39 -0.38 1.76
CA GLY A 193 -23.51 0.13 0.96
C GLY A 193 -23.36 1.57 0.47
N GLN A 194 -22.44 2.37 1.03
CA GLN A 194 -22.16 3.74 0.57
C GLN A 194 -21.00 3.83 -0.42
N PHE A 195 -20.35 2.71 -0.73
CA PHE A 195 -19.32 2.65 -1.76
C PHE A 195 -19.87 3.24 -3.06
N LYS A 196 -19.36 4.42 -3.44
CA LYS A 196 -19.63 4.98 -4.77
C LYS A 196 -19.18 3.93 -5.77
N LYS A 197 -20.14 3.36 -6.51
CA LYS A 197 -19.87 2.68 -7.78
C LYS A 197 -19.27 3.74 -8.70
N PHE A 198 -17.95 3.90 -8.68
CA PHE A 198 -17.26 4.72 -9.67
C PHE A 198 -17.38 3.98 -11.00
N SER A 199 -18.35 4.42 -11.80
CA SER A 199 -18.72 3.86 -13.11
C SER A 199 -19.21 2.41 -13.09
N SER A 200 -20.53 2.24 -13.00
CA SER A 200 -21.18 1.28 -13.89
C SER A 200 -21.69 2.08 -15.09
N ASP A 201 -20.81 2.40 -16.04
CA ASP A 201 -21.26 2.81 -17.36
C ASP A 201 -21.87 1.58 -18.04
N PRO A 202 -23.20 1.53 -18.26
CA PRO A 202 -23.85 0.38 -18.88
C PRO A 202 -23.36 0.13 -20.32
N LYS A 203 -22.66 1.11 -20.94
CA LYS A 203 -22.19 1.02 -22.32
C LYS A 203 -20.89 0.20 -22.52
N LYS A 204 -20.25 -0.30 -21.46
CA LYS A 204 -19.07 -1.19 -21.58
C LYS A 204 -19.36 -2.68 -21.37
N ARG A 205 -20.64 -3.07 -21.39
CA ARG A 205 -21.05 -4.48 -21.55
C ARG A 205 -21.65 -4.66 -22.94
N LYS A 206 -20.78 -4.72 -23.94
CA LYS A 206 -21.01 -5.40 -25.21
C LYS A 206 -19.70 -6.03 -25.63
#